data_AF-A0AAD7BY40-F1
#
_entry.id   AF-A0AAD7BY40-F1
#
_cell.length_a   1.000
_cell.length_b   1.000
_cell.length_c   1.000
_cell.angle_alpha   90.00
_cell.angle_beta   90.00
_cell.angle_gamma   90.00
#
_symmetry.space_group_name_H-M   'P 1'
#
loop_
_entity.id
_entity.type
_entity.pdbx_description
1 polymer ?
#
loop_
_entity_poly.entity_id
_entity_poly.type
_entity_poly.pdbx_seq_one_letter_code
_entity_poly.pdbx_strand_id
1 'polypeptide(L)'
;MDMDVIMNPSVPWFPALPQNTLLLLCSNAFGNPVSSNNTLITPSPIPLSFVGNVAAIQAPAGAADTRIYYQEPDNSIHVLLISGPFTTGRWFGSELVVPAAEVQFNTLIAAVTIDGGDFTLAYLFFISPSNVLSGYIGTPAAGWVGGPACTDCITALNFVVQPGNRVLYAMGNDDPGSPAVLRVGFISAGAPDTLTEIDYDPTNGWRIAVLS
;
A
#
# COMPACT_ATOMS: atom_id res chain seq x y z
N MET A 1 38.83 11.18 69.61
CA MET A 1 37.74 10.21 69.36
C MET A 1 36.99 10.76 68.17
N ASP A 2 37.58 10.73 66.96
CA ASP A 2 37.80 9.51 66.17
C ASP A 2 36.58 8.60 66.19
N MET A 3 35.76 8.70 65.13
CA MET A 3 35.49 7.55 64.27
C MET A 3 35.04 8.01 62.88
N ASP A 4 35.54 7.26 61.90
CA ASP A 4 35.72 7.58 60.49
C ASP A 4 34.48 7.74 59.61
N VAL A 5 34.72 8.52 58.56
CA VAL A 5 34.06 8.48 57.25
C VAL A 5 34.48 7.22 56.50
N ILE A 6 33.52 6.47 55.95
CA ILE A 6 33.73 5.66 54.74
C ILE A 6 32.65 6.01 53.71
N MET A 7 33.12 6.55 52.59
CA MET A 7 32.38 6.70 51.34
C MET A 7 32.15 5.32 50.70
N ASN A 8 31.03 5.10 50.01
CA ASN A 8 31.07 4.25 48.81
C ASN A 8 30.08 4.74 47.74
N PRO A 9 30.58 5.16 46.56
CA PRO A 9 29.80 5.61 45.41
C PRO A 9 29.35 4.44 44.53
N SER A 10 28.16 4.52 43.93
CA SER A 10 27.92 4.00 42.58
C SER A 10 26.47 4.27 42.16
N VAL A 11 26.33 5.30 41.33
CA VAL A 11 25.26 5.40 40.35
C VAL A 11 25.66 4.50 39.18
N PRO A 12 24.82 3.56 38.73
CA PRO A 12 24.80 3.13 37.35
C PRO A 12 23.65 3.82 36.64
N TRP A 13 24.05 4.60 35.64
CA TRP A 13 23.27 5.09 34.51
C TRP A 13 21.98 4.32 34.19
N PHE A 14 20.90 5.06 34.02
CA PHE A 14 19.77 4.62 33.20
C PHE A 14 20.27 4.38 31.77
N PRO A 15 20.09 3.19 31.17
CA PRO A 15 20.09 3.13 29.73
C PRO A 15 18.82 3.84 29.25
N ALA A 16 19.01 4.92 28.48
CA ALA A 16 17.96 5.51 27.68
C ALA A 16 17.41 4.42 26.74
N LEU A 17 16.18 3.97 26.99
CA LEU A 17 15.45 3.17 26.01
C LEU A 17 15.08 4.11 24.85
N PRO A 18 15.32 3.72 23.60
CA PRO A 18 15.03 4.55 22.44
C PRO A 18 13.53 4.88 22.39
N GLN A 19 13.25 6.16 22.20
CA GLN A 19 11.93 6.68 21.88
C GLN A 19 11.46 6.09 20.55
N ASN A 20 10.76 4.95 20.59
CA ASN A 20 9.82 4.50 19.54
C ASN A 20 9.02 3.28 19.97
N THR A 21 8.59 3.22 21.24
CA THR A 21 7.52 2.30 21.65
C THR A 21 6.23 3.09 21.72
N LEU A 22 5.43 2.99 20.65
CA LEU A 22 4.03 3.41 20.68
C LEU A 22 3.29 2.45 21.62
N LEU A 23 3.22 2.79 22.91
CA LEU A 23 2.38 2.09 23.87
C LEU A 23 0.93 2.46 23.56
N LEU A 24 0.22 1.62 22.84
CA LEU A 24 -1.22 1.77 22.62
C LEU A 24 -1.94 1.40 23.94
N LEU A 25 -2.08 2.37 24.84
CA LEU A 25 -2.95 2.23 26.01
C LEU A 25 -4.39 2.51 25.56
N CYS A 26 -5.12 1.45 25.17
CA CYS A 26 -6.58 1.52 25.17
C CYS A 26 -7.06 1.60 26.62
N SER A 27 -7.38 2.82 27.06
CA SER A 27 -8.07 3.06 28.32
C SER A 27 -9.53 2.65 28.17
N ASN A 28 -9.95 1.58 28.83
CA ASN A 28 -11.37 1.28 29.00
C ASN A 28 -11.86 1.91 30.29
N ALA A 29 -12.84 2.80 30.12
CA ALA A 29 -13.59 3.46 31.17
C ALA A 29 -14.20 2.45 32.16
N PHE A 30 -14.31 2.90 33.41
CA PHE A 30 -14.90 2.18 34.53
C PHE A 30 -16.29 1.59 34.21
N GLY A 31 -16.41 0.27 34.31
CA GLY A 31 -17.68 -0.45 34.32
C GLY A 31 -17.48 -1.97 34.34
N ASN A 32 -17.73 -2.60 35.50
CA ASN A 32 -17.84 -4.04 35.82
C ASN A 32 -16.96 -5.07 35.06
N PRO A 33 -16.21 -5.95 35.76
CA PRO A 33 -15.48 -7.03 35.11
C PRO A 33 -16.46 -8.08 34.59
N VAL A 34 -16.79 -8.00 33.30
CA VAL A 34 -17.24 -9.17 32.55
C VAL A 34 -16.00 -10.06 32.41
N SER A 35 -16.01 -11.25 33.00
CA SER A 35 -14.99 -12.26 32.75
C SER A 35 -15.18 -12.81 31.33
N SER A 36 -14.81 -12.02 30.32
CA SER A 36 -14.49 -12.59 29.02
C SER A 36 -13.16 -13.33 29.20
N ASN A 37 -13.12 -14.59 28.76
CA ASN A 37 -11.84 -15.26 28.51
C ASN A 37 -11.11 -14.42 27.46
N ASN A 38 -10.34 -13.44 27.94
CA ASN A 38 -9.53 -12.57 27.11
C ASN A 38 -8.30 -13.38 26.73
N THR A 39 -8.49 -14.31 25.78
CA THR A 39 -7.39 -14.97 25.11
C THR A 39 -6.52 -13.84 24.58
N LEU A 40 -5.34 -13.64 25.18
CA LEU A 40 -4.36 -12.69 24.68
C LEU A 40 -4.06 -13.10 23.24
N ILE A 41 -4.65 -12.39 22.28
CA ILE A 41 -4.28 -12.50 20.88
C ILE A 41 -2.90 -11.89 20.80
N THR A 42 -1.87 -12.74 20.77
CA THR A 42 -0.52 -12.28 20.49
C THR A 42 -0.49 -11.81 19.04
N PRO A 43 -0.12 -10.55 18.74
CA PRO A 43 0.05 -10.13 17.37
C PRO A 43 1.06 -11.04 16.67
N SER A 44 0.77 -11.42 15.42
CA SER A 44 1.73 -12.10 14.55
C SER A 44 2.30 -11.07 13.58
N PRO A 45 3.36 -10.33 13.96
CA PRO A 45 3.93 -9.31 13.10
C PRO A 45 4.63 -9.97 11.90
N ILE A 46 4.43 -9.38 10.73
CA ILE A 46 5.19 -9.72 9.52
C ILE A 46 6.33 -8.70 9.43
N PRO A 47 7.61 -9.11 9.51
CA PRO A 47 8.71 -8.18 9.35
C PRO A 47 8.75 -7.71 7.89
N LEU A 48 8.61 -6.40 7.68
CA LEU A 48 8.69 -5.77 6.38
C LEU A 48 9.70 -4.63 6.43
N SER A 49 10.56 -4.58 5.43
CA SER A 49 11.37 -3.41 5.14
C SER A 49 10.75 -2.74 3.93
N PHE A 50 10.10 -1.60 4.13
CA PHE A 50 9.47 -0.87 3.04
C PHE A 50 9.91 0.60 3.05
N VAL A 51 9.90 1.20 1.88
CA VAL A 51 10.14 2.63 1.69
C VAL A 51 8.88 3.27 1.13
N GLY A 52 8.46 4.37 1.73
CA GLY A 52 7.39 5.18 1.18
C GLY A 52 5.98 4.63 1.35
N ASN A 53 5.22 4.64 0.26
CA ASN A 53 3.77 4.49 0.27
C ASN A 53 3.36 3.03 0.12
N VAL A 54 2.15 2.74 0.58
CA VAL A 54 1.55 1.41 0.55
C VAL A 54 0.15 1.54 -0.03
N ALA A 55 -0.25 0.58 -0.86
CA ALA A 55 -1.63 0.43 -1.32
C ALA A 55 -2.16 -0.94 -0.90
N ALA A 56 -3.46 -1.07 -0.70
CA ALA A 56 -4.07 -2.36 -0.43
C ALA A 56 -5.36 -2.50 -1.25
N ILE A 57 -5.61 -3.72 -1.71
CA ILE A 57 -6.88 -4.12 -2.29
C ILE A 57 -7.40 -5.33 -1.55
N GLN A 58 -8.72 -5.44 -1.50
CA GLN A 58 -9.39 -6.53 -0.84
C GLN A 58 -10.26 -7.27 -1.85
N ALA A 59 -10.21 -8.60 -1.81
CA ALA A 59 -11.18 -9.40 -2.50
C ALA A 59 -12.57 -9.19 -1.86
N PRO A 60 -13.64 -9.31 -2.64
CA PRO A 60 -15.01 -9.27 -2.12
C PRO A 60 -15.24 -10.36 -1.07
N ALA A 61 -16.30 -10.17 -0.30
CA ALA A 61 -16.56 -10.87 0.97
C ALA A 61 -16.53 -12.42 0.93
N GLY A 62 -16.58 -13.04 -0.26
CA GLY A 62 -16.54 -14.50 -0.44
C GLY A 62 -15.14 -15.13 -0.41
N ALA A 63 -14.08 -14.43 -0.84
CA ALA A 63 -12.70 -14.96 -0.86
C ALA A 63 -11.91 -14.59 0.40
N ALA A 64 -12.26 -13.47 1.04
CA ALA A 64 -11.59 -12.97 2.24
C ALA A 64 -10.05 -12.92 2.10
N ASP A 65 -9.55 -12.39 0.99
CA ASP A 65 -8.12 -12.15 0.79
C ASP A 65 -7.82 -10.65 0.67
N THR A 66 -6.62 -10.27 1.03
CA THR A 66 -6.08 -8.90 0.91
C THR A 66 -4.70 -8.96 0.28
N ARG A 67 -4.47 -8.04 -0.64
CA ARG A 67 -3.18 -7.82 -1.27
C ARG A 67 -2.67 -6.46 -0.83
N ILE A 68 -1.49 -6.42 -0.24
CA ILE A 68 -0.84 -5.18 0.20
C ILE A 68 0.40 -4.96 -0.66
N TYR A 69 0.45 -3.86 -1.38
CA TYR A 69 1.54 -3.48 -2.26
C TYR A 69 2.43 -2.47 -1.57
N TYR A 70 3.74 -2.72 -1.59
CA TYR A 70 4.73 -1.89 -0.93
C TYR A 70 6.03 -1.88 -1.74
N GLN A 71 6.79 -0.79 -1.62
CA GLN A 71 8.10 -0.68 -2.23
C GLN A 71 9.19 -1.14 -1.26
N GLU A 72 10.10 -2.00 -1.69
CA GLU A 72 11.28 -2.40 -0.93
C GLU A 72 12.44 -1.39 -1.10
N PRO A 73 13.44 -1.38 -0.19
CA PRO A 73 14.58 -0.45 -0.29
C PRO A 73 15.39 -0.55 -1.58
N ASP A 74 15.27 -1.64 -2.33
CA ASP A 74 15.89 -1.83 -3.65
C ASP A 74 15.10 -1.16 -4.80
N ASN A 75 13.99 -0.50 -4.47
CA ASN A 75 12.99 0.13 -5.33
C ASN A 75 11.93 -0.80 -5.93
N SER A 76 12.05 -2.12 -5.83
CA SER A 76 11.03 -3.02 -6.38
C SER A 76 9.69 -2.87 -5.65
N ILE A 77 8.58 -3.16 -6.34
CA ILE A 77 7.27 -3.25 -5.70
C ILE A 77 6.91 -4.71 -5.51
N HIS A 78 6.58 -5.06 -4.28
CA HIS A 78 6.14 -6.39 -3.87
C HIS A 78 4.68 -6.36 -3.45
N VAL A 79 4.04 -7.53 -3.50
CA VAL A 79 2.72 -7.76 -2.93
C VAL A 79 2.82 -8.75 -1.77
N LEU A 80 2.18 -8.43 -0.65
CA LEU A 80 1.88 -9.38 0.41
C LEU A 80 0.54 -10.03 0.18
N LEU A 81 0.49 -11.33 0.41
CA LEU A 81 -0.71 -12.14 0.28
C LEU A 81 -1.20 -12.53 1.68
N ILE A 82 -2.39 -12.03 2.04
CA ILE A 82 -3.00 -12.21 3.36
C ILE A 82 -4.41 -12.76 3.16
N SER A 83 -4.74 -13.85 3.85
CA SER A 83 -6.11 -14.36 3.94
C SER A 83 -6.75 -13.97 5.28
N GLY A 84 -8.08 -13.99 5.34
CA GLY A 84 -8.87 -13.69 6.54
C GLY A 84 -8.70 -12.28 7.13
N PRO A 85 -8.65 -11.18 6.34
CA PRO A 85 -8.23 -9.84 6.76
C PRO A 85 -9.07 -9.19 7.86
N PHE A 86 -10.28 -9.69 8.12
CA PHE A 86 -11.17 -9.23 9.19
C PHE A 86 -11.46 -10.29 10.26
N THR A 87 -10.69 -11.38 10.27
CA THR A 87 -10.79 -12.45 11.27
C THR A 87 -9.40 -12.70 11.85
N THR A 88 -8.84 -13.90 11.67
CA THR A 88 -7.45 -14.21 11.97
C THR A 88 -6.66 -14.09 10.67
N GLY A 89 -6.17 -12.89 10.39
CA GLY A 89 -5.36 -12.62 9.20
C GLY A 89 -4.15 -13.55 9.13
N ARG A 90 -3.94 -14.24 8.00
CA ARG A 90 -2.81 -15.14 7.80
C ARG A 90 -2.03 -14.74 6.56
N TRP A 91 -0.80 -14.29 6.79
CA TRP A 91 0.18 -14.18 5.72
C TRP A 91 0.51 -15.57 5.16
N PHE A 92 0.50 -15.69 3.83
CA PHE A 92 0.82 -16.94 3.16
C PHE A 92 1.84 -16.79 2.03
N GLY A 93 2.26 -15.57 1.69
CA GLY A 93 3.30 -15.35 0.70
C GLY A 93 3.58 -13.89 0.37
N SER A 94 4.65 -13.70 -0.40
CA SER A 94 4.96 -12.44 -1.07
C SER A 94 5.45 -12.72 -2.49
N GLU A 95 5.25 -11.76 -3.38
CA GLU A 95 5.65 -11.87 -4.78
C GLU A 95 6.21 -10.52 -5.26
N LEU A 96 7.22 -10.58 -6.13
CA LEU A 96 7.71 -9.41 -6.86
C LEU A 96 6.69 -9.04 -7.94
N VAL A 97 6.18 -7.81 -7.91
CA VAL A 97 5.22 -7.30 -8.90
C VAL A 97 5.91 -6.43 -9.95
N VAL A 98 6.72 -5.47 -9.51
CA VAL A 98 7.41 -4.53 -10.41
C VAL A 98 8.91 -4.57 -10.13
N PRO A 99 9.74 -4.80 -11.16
CA PRO A 99 11.19 -4.81 -11.00
C PRO A 99 11.73 -3.41 -10.64
N ALA A 100 12.78 -3.38 -9.81
CA ALA A 100 13.39 -2.16 -9.28
C ALA A 100 13.74 -1.10 -10.34
N ALA A 101 14.13 -1.51 -11.55
CA ALA A 101 14.53 -0.60 -12.62
C ALA A 101 13.38 0.29 -13.14
N GLU A 102 12.12 -0.08 -12.89
CA GLU A 102 10.94 0.61 -13.40
C GLU A 102 10.33 1.57 -12.40
N VAL A 103 10.79 1.58 -11.15
CA VAL A 103 10.12 2.26 -10.04
C VAL A 103 10.99 3.38 -9.49
N GLN A 104 10.41 4.57 -9.30
CA GLN A 104 11.07 5.66 -8.63
C GLN A 104 11.25 5.37 -7.13
N PHE A 105 12.37 5.76 -6.53
CA PHE A 105 12.52 5.66 -5.07
C PHE A 105 11.42 6.46 -4.34
N ASN A 106 10.82 5.87 -3.31
CA ASN A 106 9.71 6.46 -2.55
C ASN A 106 8.52 6.82 -3.45
N THR A 107 8.18 5.94 -4.39
CA THR A 107 7.09 6.16 -5.33
C THR A 107 5.74 6.20 -4.62
N LEU A 108 4.77 6.91 -5.22
CA LEU A 108 3.37 6.73 -4.85
C LEU A 108 2.89 5.39 -5.41
N ILE A 109 2.02 4.70 -4.65
CA ILE A 109 1.42 3.44 -5.08
C ILE A 109 -0.09 3.58 -4.95
N ALA A 110 -0.83 3.23 -5.99
CA ALA A 110 -2.27 3.01 -5.93
C ALA A 110 -2.59 1.65 -6.53
N ALA A 111 -3.58 0.97 -5.99
CA ALA A 111 -4.01 -0.32 -6.51
C ALA A 111 -5.53 -0.41 -6.45
N VAL A 112 -6.10 -1.16 -7.38
CA VAL A 112 -7.53 -1.43 -7.41
C VAL A 112 -7.81 -2.77 -8.08
N THR A 113 -8.86 -3.44 -7.65
CA THR A 113 -9.40 -4.59 -8.37
C THR A 113 -10.68 -4.15 -9.06
N ILE A 114 -10.81 -4.54 -10.31
CA ILE A 114 -12.08 -4.50 -11.03
C ILE A 114 -12.57 -5.94 -11.00
N ASP A 115 -13.87 -6.13 -10.94
CA ASP A 115 -14.55 -7.42 -10.83
C ASP A 115 -14.74 -7.87 -9.37
N GLY A 116 -16.01 -8.01 -8.99
CA GLY A 116 -16.48 -8.47 -7.69
C GLY A 116 -16.15 -9.93 -7.33
N GLY A 117 -14.98 -10.46 -7.73
CA GLY A 117 -14.49 -11.81 -7.39
C GLY A 117 -12.95 -11.94 -7.44
N ASP A 118 -12.38 -12.65 -6.45
CA ASP A 118 -11.04 -13.30 -6.33
C ASP A 118 -9.81 -12.61 -6.99
N PHE A 119 -9.80 -11.29 -7.13
CA PHE A 119 -8.76 -10.54 -7.86
C PHE A 119 -8.58 -11.02 -9.30
N THR A 120 -9.70 -11.26 -9.99
CA THR A 120 -9.69 -11.69 -11.39
C THR A 120 -8.96 -10.68 -12.27
N LEU A 121 -9.07 -9.39 -11.93
CA LEU A 121 -8.35 -8.32 -12.57
C LEU A 121 -7.91 -7.26 -11.55
N ALA A 122 -6.61 -7.17 -11.32
CA ALA A 122 -5.99 -6.18 -10.44
C ALA A 122 -5.15 -5.19 -11.25
N TYR A 123 -5.18 -3.93 -10.86
CA TYR A 123 -4.35 -2.87 -11.42
C TYR A 123 -3.49 -2.28 -10.32
N LEU A 124 -2.21 -2.09 -10.63
CA LEU A 124 -1.25 -1.39 -9.79
C LEU A 124 -0.71 -0.18 -10.56
N PHE A 125 -0.69 0.97 -9.91
CA PHE A 125 -0.20 2.24 -10.45
C PHE A 125 0.92 2.76 -9.59
N PHE A 126 1.94 3.31 -10.24
CA PHE A 126 3.10 3.90 -9.60
C PHE A 126 3.77 4.93 -10.50
N ILE A 127 4.72 5.68 -9.94
CA ILE A 127 5.54 6.62 -10.70
C ILE A 127 6.90 5.99 -11.01
N SER A 128 7.29 6.00 -12.28
CA SER A 128 8.59 5.52 -12.75
C SER A 128 9.72 6.54 -12.55
N PRO A 129 11.00 6.16 -12.68
CA PRO A 129 12.13 7.08 -12.55
C PRO A 129 12.09 8.28 -13.50
N SER A 130 11.38 8.18 -14.63
CA SER A 130 11.18 9.28 -15.58
C SER A 130 9.99 10.18 -15.24
N ASN A 131 9.41 10.05 -14.03
CA ASN A 131 8.17 10.70 -13.60
C ASN A 131 6.99 10.38 -14.50
N VAL A 132 6.94 9.18 -15.08
CA VAL A 132 5.79 8.72 -15.88
C VAL A 132 4.85 7.93 -14.98
N LEU A 133 3.55 8.18 -15.12
CA LEU A 133 2.51 7.33 -14.55
C LEU A 133 2.55 5.98 -15.24
N SER A 134 2.95 4.96 -14.49
CA SER A 134 3.11 3.59 -14.97
C SER A 134 2.11 2.68 -14.27
N GLY A 135 1.85 1.53 -14.88
CA GLY A 135 1.01 0.51 -14.26
C GLY A 135 1.26 -0.90 -14.75
N TYR A 136 0.85 -1.83 -13.90
CA TYR A 136 0.89 -3.28 -14.13
C TYR A 136 -0.53 -3.83 -13.97
N ILE A 137 -0.85 -4.85 -14.77
CA ILE A 137 -2.14 -5.54 -14.77
C ILE A 137 -1.90 -6.97 -14.29
N GLY A 138 -2.60 -7.37 -13.23
CA GLY A 138 -2.53 -8.69 -12.63
C GLY A 138 -3.76 -9.52 -12.97
N THR A 139 -3.56 -10.75 -13.47
CA THR A 139 -4.62 -11.75 -13.66
C THR A 139 -4.20 -13.10 -13.10
N PRO A 140 -5.14 -13.97 -12.68
CA PRO A 140 -4.81 -15.33 -12.23
C PRO A 140 -4.08 -16.18 -13.28
N ALA A 141 -4.33 -15.94 -14.57
CA ALA A 141 -3.78 -16.76 -15.64
C ALA A 141 -2.38 -16.34 -16.09
N ALA A 142 -2.11 -15.04 -16.14
CA ALA A 142 -0.85 -14.49 -16.66
C ALA A 142 0.09 -13.94 -15.57
N GLY A 143 -0.37 -13.86 -14.32
CA GLY A 143 0.33 -13.13 -13.27
C GLY A 143 0.31 -11.62 -13.56
N TRP A 144 1.38 -10.94 -13.17
CA TRP A 144 1.55 -9.52 -13.39
C TRP A 144 2.23 -9.24 -14.73
N VAL A 145 1.59 -8.40 -15.55
CA VAL A 145 2.10 -7.95 -16.84
C VAL A 145 2.19 -6.43 -16.84
N GLY A 146 3.32 -5.89 -17.30
CA GLY A 146 3.53 -4.45 -17.31
C GLY A 146 4.79 -4.04 -18.04
N GLY A 147 5.29 -2.86 -17.67
CA GLY A 147 6.49 -2.26 -18.23
C GLY A 147 6.31 -1.58 -19.59
N PRO A 148 7.40 -1.07 -20.19
CA PRO A 148 7.35 -0.22 -21.38
C PRO A 148 6.78 -0.89 -22.63
N ALA A 149 6.81 -2.23 -22.68
CA ALA A 149 6.29 -3.00 -23.81
C ALA A 149 4.80 -3.36 -23.66
N CYS A 150 4.18 -3.12 -22.51
CA CYS A 150 2.77 -3.39 -22.29
C CYS A 150 1.92 -2.30 -22.95
N THR A 151 1.33 -2.62 -24.10
CA THR A 151 0.48 -1.70 -24.88
C THR A 151 -0.85 -1.39 -24.20
N ASP A 152 -1.33 -2.32 -23.36
CA ASP A 152 -2.62 -2.20 -22.69
C ASP A 152 -2.50 -1.46 -21.34
N CYS A 153 -1.27 -1.28 -20.86
CA CYS A 153 -0.96 -0.60 -19.61
C CYS A 153 -0.95 0.92 -19.79
N ILE A 154 -1.34 1.64 -18.74
CA ILE A 154 -1.32 3.11 -18.71
C ILE A 154 0.06 3.70 -19.03
N THR A 155 1.13 2.94 -18.76
CA THR A 155 2.53 3.27 -19.09
C THR A 155 2.70 3.69 -20.56
N ALA A 156 2.00 3.03 -21.49
CA ALA A 156 2.10 3.31 -22.92
C ALA A 156 1.64 4.73 -23.30
N LEU A 157 0.84 5.36 -22.46
CA LEU A 157 0.32 6.72 -22.68
C LEU A 157 1.35 7.81 -22.34
N ASN A 158 2.44 7.46 -21.65
CA ASN A 158 3.54 8.36 -21.31
C ASN A 158 3.09 9.64 -20.57
N PHE A 159 2.10 9.53 -19.67
CA PHE A 159 1.66 10.67 -18.87
C PHE A 159 2.73 11.08 -17.88
N VAL A 160 3.26 12.30 -18.05
CA VAL A 160 4.25 12.88 -17.14
C VAL A 160 3.56 13.49 -15.92
N VAL A 161 3.96 13.02 -14.74
CA VAL A 161 3.47 13.44 -13.44
C VAL A 161 4.31 14.61 -12.94
N GLN A 162 3.70 15.56 -12.23
CA GLN A 162 4.41 16.67 -11.61
C GLN A 162 5.47 16.14 -10.63
N PRO A 163 6.75 16.54 -10.74
CA PRO A 163 7.76 16.16 -9.76
C PRO A 163 7.35 16.55 -8.34
N GLY A 164 7.52 15.63 -7.38
CA GLY A 164 7.07 15.85 -6.00
C GLY A 164 5.55 15.72 -5.80
N ASN A 165 4.82 15.19 -6.79
CA ASN A 165 3.42 14.81 -6.65
C ASN A 165 3.21 13.99 -5.37
N ARG A 166 2.10 14.28 -4.68
CA ARG A 166 1.68 13.61 -3.45
C ARG A 166 0.31 12.95 -3.57
N VAL A 167 -0.28 12.99 -4.76
CA VAL A 167 -1.61 12.47 -5.04
C VAL A 167 -1.50 11.38 -6.09
N LEU A 168 -1.80 10.16 -5.69
CA LEU A 168 -2.07 9.06 -6.60
C LEU A 168 -3.18 8.23 -5.99
N TYR A 169 -4.23 8.00 -6.73
CA TYR A 169 -5.31 7.12 -6.31
C TYR A 169 -5.85 6.36 -7.52
N ALA A 170 -6.49 5.21 -7.26
CA ALA A 170 -7.20 4.44 -8.26
C ALA A 170 -8.55 4.00 -7.71
N MET A 171 -9.58 4.04 -8.55
CA MET A 171 -10.94 3.61 -8.23
C MET A 171 -11.46 2.73 -9.35
N GLY A 172 -12.14 1.64 -9.00
CA GLY A 172 -12.71 0.68 -9.92
C GLY A 172 -14.21 0.69 -9.76
N ASN A 173 -14.92 0.41 -10.85
CA ASN A 173 -16.36 0.22 -10.85
C ASN A 173 -16.66 -1.10 -11.57
N ASP A 174 -17.46 -1.95 -10.93
CA ASP A 174 -17.97 -3.19 -11.47
C ASP A 174 -19.43 -3.07 -11.98
N ASP A 175 -19.99 -1.86 -11.98
CA ASP A 175 -21.31 -1.58 -12.55
C ASP A 175 -21.29 -1.75 -14.09
N PRO A 176 -22.05 -2.69 -14.65
CA PRO A 176 -22.13 -2.92 -16.09
C PRO A 176 -22.72 -1.75 -16.89
N GLY A 177 -23.36 -0.77 -16.23
CA GLY A 177 -23.84 0.46 -16.85
C GLY A 177 -22.83 1.63 -16.83
N SER A 178 -21.66 1.46 -16.22
CA SER A 178 -20.69 2.54 -16.03
C SER A 178 -19.95 2.91 -17.31
N PRO A 179 -19.77 4.20 -17.63
CA PRO A 179 -18.99 4.63 -18.78
C PRO A 179 -17.47 4.45 -18.60
N ALA A 180 -17.01 4.16 -17.38
CA ALA A 180 -15.63 3.84 -17.04
C ALA A 180 -15.60 2.77 -15.95
N VAL A 181 -14.77 1.75 -16.14
CA VAL A 181 -14.57 0.68 -15.14
C VAL A 181 -13.42 1.00 -14.19
N LEU A 182 -12.60 1.98 -14.55
CA LEU A 182 -11.41 2.36 -13.80
C LEU A 182 -11.13 3.84 -13.97
N ARG A 183 -10.65 4.46 -12.88
CA ARG A 183 -10.22 5.84 -12.82
C ARG A 183 -8.93 5.94 -12.03
N VAL A 184 -7.97 6.71 -12.55
CA VAL A 184 -6.69 6.98 -11.90
C VAL A 184 -6.48 8.47 -11.81
N GLY A 185 -6.31 8.99 -10.60
CA GLY A 185 -6.10 10.41 -10.35
C GLY A 185 -4.69 10.72 -9.88
N PHE A 186 -4.11 11.79 -10.41
CA PHE A 186 -2.75 12.26 -10.13
C PHE A 186 -2.61 13.75 -10.48
N ILE A 187 -1.47 14.36 -10.16
CA ILE A 187 -1.17 15.73 -10.60
C ILE A 187 -0.24 15.66 -11.82
N SER A 188 -0.72 16.11 -12.98
CA SER A 188 0.06 16.07 -14.22
C SER A 188 1.07 17.23 -14.31
N ALA A 189 2.20 17.01 -14.97
CA ALA A 189 3.17 18.08 -15.22
C ALA A 189 2.65 19.14 -16.21
N GLY A 190 1.68 18.77 -17.06
CA GLY A 190 1.05 19.69 -18.02
C GLY A 190 0.00 20.61 -17.39
N ALA A 191 -0.56 20.22 -16.23
CA ALA A 191 -1.47 21.05 -15.45
C ALA A 191 -1.07 20.98 -13.95
N PRO A 192 0.04 21.63 -13.56
CA PRO A 192 0.54 21.59 -12.19
C PRO A 192 -0.49 22.07 -11.19
N ASP A 193 -0.42 21.53 -9.97
CA ASP A 193 -1.29 21.88 -8.83
C ASP A 193 -2.79 21.68 -9.09
N THR A 194 -3.15 20.92 -10.13
CA THR A 194 -4.52 20.52 -10.45
C THR A 194 -4.65 19.01 -10.52
N LEU A 195 -5.81 18.49 -10.09
CA LEU A 195 -6.10 17.07 -10.22
C LEU A 195 -6.37 16.73 -11.69
N THR A 196 -5.62 15.77 -12.20
CA THR A 196 -5.83 15.13 -13.51
C THR A 196 -6.35 13.72 -13.26
N GLU A 197 -7.39 13.33 -14.01
CA GLU A 197 -7.93 11.96 -13.98
C GLU A 197 -7.86 11.33 -15.36
N ILE A 198 -7.61 10.02 -15.39
CA ILE A 198 -7.68 9.19 -16.59
C ILE A 198 -8.68 8.08 -16.31
N ASP A 199 -9.62 7.90 -17.23
CA ASP A 199 -10.58 6.80 -17.21
C ASP A 199 -10.11 5.69 -18.15
N TYR A 200 -10.41 4.45 -17.78
CA TYR A 200 -10.32 3.30 -18.67
C TYR A 200 -11.68 2.65 -18.83
N ASP A 201 -11.96 2.31 -20.07
CA ASP A 201 -13.13 1.56 -20.50
C ASP A 201 -12.65 0.42 -21.42
N PRO A 202 -13.13 -0.83 -21.26
CA PRO A 202 -12.65 -1.95 -22.08
C PRO A 202 -12.90 -1.78 -23.58
N THR A 203 -13.90 -0.97 -23.97
CA THR A 203 -14.27 -0.75 -25.37
C THR A 203 -13.41 0.34 -26.01
N ASN A 204 -13.13 1.41 -25.28
CA ASN A 204 -12.49 2.62 -25.80
C ASN A 204 -11.03 2.80 -25.32
N GLY A 205 -10.57 1.96 -24.40
CA GLY A 205 -9.25 2.07 -23.78
C GLY A 205 -9.15 3.26 -22.82
N TRP A 206 -7.91 3.71 -22.63
CA TRP A 206 -7.58 4.81 -21.73
C TRP A 206 -7.85 6.18 -22.36
N ARG A 207 -8.40 7.11 -21.58
CA ARG A 207 -8.65 8.50 -22.00
C ARG A 207 -8.59 9.46 -20.82
N ILE A 208 -8.27 10.72 -21.08
CA ILE A 208 -8.37 11.78 -20.07
C ILE A 208 -9.84 11.92 -19.65
N ALA A 209 -10.09 11.91 -18.35
CA ALA A 209 -11.41 12.12 -17.79
C ALA A 209 -11.75 13.62 -17.76
N VAL A 210 -13.02 13.95 -17.99
CA VAL A 210 -13.51 15.32 -17.81
C VAL A 210 -13.97 15.48 -16.38
N LEU A 211 -13.28 16.33 -15.63
CA LEU A 211 -13.70 16.81 -14.31
C LEU A 211 -14.51 18.11 -14.51
N SER A 212 -15.76 18.13 -14.02
CA SER A 212 -16.67 19.28 -14.10
C SER A 212 -17.20 19.68 -12.74
#